data_AF-A0A953LFX3-F1
#
_entry.id   AF-A0A953LFX3-F1
#
_cell.length_a   1.000
_cell.length_b   1.000
_cell.length_c   1.000
_cell.angle_alpha   90.00
_cell.angle_beta   90.00
_cell.angle_gamma   90.00
#
_symmetry.space_group_name_H-M   'P 1'
#
loop_
_entity.id
_entity.type
_entity.pdbx_description
1 polymer ?
#
loop_
_entity_poly.entity_id
_entity_poly.type
_entity_poly.pdbx_seq_one_letter_code
_entity_poly.pdbx_strand_id
1 'polypeptide(L)'
;MANGNNRATIALAVVATLVVAGLGGYFVGSSLQRPGTGNDPAVVATVNGEQITRDEVHQKLMTYYGAAVVDDMILTRLVDQEAARAGVTVTDAEVEEEVEATKAAYGGDLYFSWALSQYGLSEAQFRDMLRRDMVATAVLRQQLQPDDATLKAYFDEMQSAEQTRKIKVRHILVDTEE
;
A
#
# COMPACT_ATOMS: atom_id res chain seq x y z
N MET A 1 10.89 10.24 29.28
CA MET A 1 9.56 9.80 28.83
C MET A 1 9.36 10.33 27.42
N ALA A 2 9.55 9.48 26.42
CA ALA A 2 9.44 9.83 25.00
C ALA A 2 8.38 8.93 24.36
N ASN A 3 7.20 9.51 24.09
CA ASN A 3 6.23 8.95 23.15
C ASN A 3 6.76 9.30 21.75
N GLY A 4 6.93 8.40 20.79
CA GLY A 4 6.14 7.21 20.51
C GLY A 4 5.17 7.52 19.38
N ASN A 5 5.68 7.77 18.17
CA ASN A 5 4.91 7.88 16.92
C ASN A 5 5.83 7.55 15.72
N ASN A 6 6.25 6.28 15.62
CA ASN A 6 6.94 5.76 14.44
C ASN A 6 5.90 5.20 13.47
N ARG A 7 5.27 6.06 12.67
CA ARG A 7 4.57 5.63 11.45
C ARG A 7 5.61 5.65 10.32
N ALA A 8 6.32 4.53 10.16
CA ALA A 8 7.25 4.33 9.07
C ALA A 8 6.47 4.23 7.75
N THR A 9 6.36 5.34 7.04
CA THR A 9 5.90 5.41 5.65
C THR A 9 6.94 4.72 4.76
N ILE A 10 6.67 3.49 4.35
CA ILE A 10 7.44 2.81 3.30
C ILE A 10 6.93 3.36 1.96
N ALA A 11 7.50 4.48 1.53
CA ALA A 11 7.33 5.01 0.19
C ALA A 11 8.50 4.49 -0.66
N LEU A 12 8.24 3.51 -1.52
CA LEU A 12 9.18 3.07 -2.55
C LEU A 12 9.12 4.06 -3.72
N ALA A 13 9.63 5.26 -3.47
CA ALA A 13 9.64 6.35 -4.43
C ALA A 13 10.93 6.30 -5.24
N VAL A 14 10.92 5.61 -6.39
CA VAL A 14 11.93 5.82 -7.45
C VAL A 14 11.54 7.10 -8.17
N VAL A 15 11.81 8.24 -7.53
CA VAL A 15 11.62 9.56 -8.13
C VAL A 15 12.94 9.94 -8.79
N ALA A 16 13.00 9.71 -10.10
CA ALA A 16 14.03 10.30 -10.96
C ALA A 16 13.71 11.79 -11.17
N THR A 17 14.01 12.64 -10.18
CA THR A 17 13.95 14.09 -10.34
C THR A 17 15.18 14.58 -11.10
N LEU A 18 15.01 14.78 -12.41
CA LEU A 18 15.91 15.59 -13.24
C LEU A 18 15.83 17.07 -12.81
N VAL A 19 16.58 17.45 -11.78
CA VAL A 19 16.86 18.87 -11.51
C VAL A 19 18.06 19.28 -12.36
N VAL A 20 17.76 19.68 -13.60
CA VAL A 20 18.70 20.42 -14.44
C VAL A 20 18.60 21.89 -14.06
N ALA A 21 19.51 22.34 -13.19
CA ALA A 21 20.21 23.64 -13.29
C ALA A 21 21.12 23.85 -12.07
N GLY A 22 22.43 23.69 -12.28
CA GLY A 22 23.45 24.31 -11.44
C GLY A 22 23.96 23.48 -10.26
N LEU A 23 24.75 22.45 -10.57
CA LEU A 23 25.98 21.98 -9.89
C LEU A 23 26.13 20.45 -10.05
N GLY A 24 26.65 20.01 -11.20
CA GLY A 24 27.54 18.85 -11.28
C GLY A 24 27.00 17.42 -11.26
N GLY A 25 25.71 17.16 -11.46
CA GLY A 25 25.17 15.79 -11.59
C GLY A 25 24.63 15.51 -13.01
N TYR A 26 25.38 14.81 -13.84
CA TYR A 26 24.93 14.40 -15.18
C TYR A 26 24.30 12.99 -15.07
N PHE A 27 22.96 12.89 -15.02
CA PHE A 27 22.27 11.61 -15.15
C PHE A 27 22.22 11.22 -16.63
N VAL A 28 23.18 10.40 -17.06
CA VAL A 28 23.07 9.68 -18.35
C VAL A 28 22.44 8.33 -18.06
N GLY A 29 21.13 8.24 -18.31
CA GLY A 29 20.50 6.95 -18.59
C GLY A 29 20.91 6.49 -19.97
N SER A 30 22.16 6.02 -20.13
CA SER A 30 22.59 5.36 -21.36
C SER A 30 22.41 3.87 -21.20
N SER A 31 21.37 3.35 -21.84
CA SER A 31 21.41 2.02 -22.43
C SER A 31 22.56 1.97 -23.45
N LEU A 32 23.80 1.84 -22.98
CA LEU A 32 24.94 1.45 -23.79
C LEU A 32 25.37 0.07 -23.30
N GLN A 33 24.74 -0.92 -23.94
CA GLN A 33 25.22 -2.27 -24.08
C GLN A 33 26.71 -2.23 -24.46
N ARG A 34 27.62 -2.31 -23.48
CA ARG A 34 29.00 -2.73 -23.73
C ARG A 34 29.00 -4.27 -23.69
N PRO A 35 29.36 -4.96 -24.78
CA PRO A 35 29.58 -6.39 -24.75
C PRO A 35 30.91 -6.63 -24.04
N GLY A 36 30.85 -6.75 -22.71
CA GLY A 36 31.96 -7.13 -21.84
C GLY A 36 31.72 -8.52 -21.29
N THR A 37 32.71 -9.39 -21.46
CA THR A 37 32.83 -10.74 -20.93
C THR A 37 32.42 -10.84 -19.46
N GLY A 38 31.70 -11.92 -19.11
CA GLY A 38 31.01 -12.12 -17.84
C GLY A 38 31.81 -11.76 -16.58
N ASN A 39 31.09 -11.18 -15.62
CA ASN A 39 31.46 -10.77 -14.25
C ASN A 39 31.57 -9.27 -13.96
N ASP A 40 31.14 -8.37 -14.85
CA ASP A 40 30.96 -6.96 -14.45
C ASP A 40 29.66 -6.79 -13.64
N PRO A 41 29.71 -6.27 -12.39
CA PRO A 41 28.52 -6.08 -11.57
C PRO A 41 27.65 -5.02 -12.24
N ALA A 42 26.41 -5.39 -12.61
CA ALA A 42 25.50 -4.48 -13.30
C ALA A 42 25.34 -3.18 -12.50
N VAL A 43 25.96 -2.10 -12.99
CA VAL A 43 25.95 -0.78 -12.34
C VAL A 43 24.56 -0.17 -12.51
N VAL A 44 23.95 0.25 -11.40
CA VAL A 44 22.59 0.82 -11.38
C VAL A 44 22.59 2.33 -11.24
N ALA A 45 23.67 2.92 -10.68
CA ALA A 45 23.85 4.37 -10.59
C ALA A 45 25.34 4.73 -10.42
N THR A 46 25.68 6.00 -10.66
CA THR A 46 27.02 6.53 -10.38
C THR A 46 26.89 7.90 -9.71
N VAL A 47 27.62 8.11 -8.62
CA VAL A 47 27.64 9.37 -7.86
C VAL A 47 29.09 9.83 -7.73
N ASN A 48 29.44 10.97 -8.32
CA ASN A 48 30.80 11.52 -8.27
C ASN A 48 31.91 10.55 -8.71
N GLY A 49 31.62 9.64 -9.64
CA GLY A 49 32.56 8.62 -10.13
C GLY A 49 32.57 7.32 -9.31
N GLU A 50 31.84 7.26 -8.18
CA GLU A 50 31.62 6.04 -7.42
C GLU A 50 30.40 5.30 -7.98
N GLN A 51 30.54 4.00 -8.22
CA GLN A 51 29.51 3.17 -8.83
C GLN A 51 28.69 2.47 -7.76
N ILE A 52 27.37 2.55 -7.87
CA ILE A 52 26.43 1.75 -7.08
C ILE A 52 26.06 0.53 -7.92
N THR A 53 26.31 -0.66 -7.40
CA THR A 53 26.08 -1.92 -8.12
C THR A 53 24.74 -2.56 -7.77
N ARG A 54 24.20 -3.37 -8.67
CA ARG A 54 22.99 -4.17 -8.41
C ARG A 54 23.14 -5.04 -7.16
N ASP A 55 24.31 -5.65 -6.98
CA ASP A 55 24.55 -6.54 -5.84
C ASP A 55 24.55 -5.79 -4.52
N GLU A 56 25.12 -4.58 -4.49
CA GLU A 56 25.06 -3.71 -3.31
C GLU A 56 23.62 -3.33 -2.97
N VAL A 57 22.84 -2.92 -3.97
CA VAL A 57 21.42 -2.60 -3.78
C VAL A 57 20.64 -3.83 -3.31
N HIS A 58 20.85 -4.98 -3.94
CA HIS A 58 20.21 -6.24 -3.57
C HIS A 58 20.53 -6.63 -2.11
N GLN A 59 21.81 -6.57 -1.71
CA GLN A 59 22.19 -6.84 -0.32
C GLN A 59 21.52 -5.89 0.66
N LYS A 60 21.46 -4.59 0.36
CA LYS A 60 20.76 -3.62 1.23
C LYS A 60 19.27 -3.92 1.31
N LEU A 61 18.61 -4.25 0.19
CA LEU A 61 17.19 -4.62 0.17
C LEU A 61 16.93 -5.91 0.96
N MET A 62 17.76 -6.94 0.79
CA MET A 62 17.64 -8.18 1.57
C MET A 62 17.86 -7.95 3.06
N THR A 63 18.82 -7.10 3.43
CA THR A 63 19.11 -6.76 4.84
C THR A 63 17.94 -6.03 5.48
N TYR A 64 17.38 -5.02 4.80
CA TYR A 64 16.35 -4.16 5.40
C TYR A 64 14.93 -4.70 5.24
N TYR A 65 14.64 -5.40 4.15
CA TYR A 65 13.27 -5.78 3.78
C TYR A 65 13.10 -7.28 3.50
N GLY A 66 14.19 -8.04 3.37
CA GLY A 66 14.12 -9.46 2.97
C GLY A 66 13.21 -10.29 3.86
N ALA A 67 13.32 -10.14 5.19
CA ALA A 67 12.46 -10.85 6.14
C ALA A 67 10.97 -10.50 5.96
N ALA A 68 10.65 -9.20 5.89
CA ALA A 68 9.27 -8.74 5.72
C ALA A 68 8.66 -9.20 4.39
N VAL A 69 9.45 -9.20 3.31
CA VAL A 69 9.01 -9.71 2.00
C VAL A 69 8.77 -11.22 2.06
N VAL A 70 9.64 -11.98 2.73
CA VAL A 70 9.44 -13.43 2.91
C VAL A 70 8.17 -13.71 3.71
N ASP A 71 7.93 -12.98 4.80
CA ASP A 71 6.71 -13.14 5.61
C ASP A 71 5.44 -12.82 4.80
N ASP A 72 5.43 -11.74 4.01
CA ASP A 72 4.33 -11.40 3.11
C ASP A 72 4.08 -12.49 2.04
N MET A 73 5.16 -13.04 1.48
CA MET A 73 5.07 -14.16 0.54
C MET A 73 4.49 -15.41 1.21
N ILE A 74 4.90 -15.72 2.44
CA ILE A 74 4.35 -16.86 3.20
C ILE A 74 2.86 -16.65 3.44
N LEU A 75 2.46 -15.47 3.91
CA LEU A 75 1.06 -15.13 4.16
C LEU A 75 0.22 -15.25 2.88
N THR A 76 0.70 -14.68 1.78
CA THR A 76 0.03 -14.77 0.48
C THR A 76 -0.16 -16.22 0.06
N ARG A 77 0.87 -17.06 0.19
CA ARG A 77 0.77 -18.49 -0.15
C ARG A 77 -0.21 -19.24 0.74
N LEU A 78 -0.30 -18.92 2.03
CA LEU A 78 -1.26 -19.52 2.94
C LEU A 78 -2.70 -19.14 2.54
N VAL A 79 -2.94 -17.87 2.21
CA VAL A 79 -4.25 -17.40 1.74
C VAL A 79 -4.64 -18.10 0.44
N ASP A 80 -3.73 -18.18 -0.54
CA ASP A 80 -3.99 -18.85 -1.82
C ASP A 80 -4.33 -20.34 -1.62
N GLN A 81 -3.60 -21.02 -0.73
CA GLN A 81 -3.84 -22.42 -0.38
C GLN A 81 -5.19 -22.62 0.32
N GLU A 82 -5.57 -21.71 1.21
CA GLU A 82 -6.86 -21.76 1.89
C GLU A 82 -8.00 -21.48 0.91
N ALA A 83 -7.86 -20.46 0.06
CA ALA A 83 -8.84 -20.13 -0.97
C ALA A 83 -9.08 -21.32 -1.90
N ALA A 84 -8.01 -21.98 -2.36
CA ALA A 84 -8.13 -23.18 -3.17
C ALA A 84 -8.85 -24.33 -2.43
N ARG A 85 -8.58 -24.52 -1.14
CA ARG A 85 -9.23 -25.56 -0.31
C ARG A 85 -10.71 -25.26 -0.07
N ALA A 86 -11.03 -23.99 0.14
CA ALA A 86 -12.38 -23.48 0.40
C ALA A 86 -13.20 -23.27 -0.89
N GLY A 87 -12.61 -23.45 -2.06
CA GLY A 87 -13.26 -23.20 -3.35
C GLY A 87 -13.58 -21.72 -3.60
N VAL A 88 -12.82 -20.81 -2.97
CA VAL A 88 -12.97 -19.36 -3.14
C VAL A 88 -12.20 -18.93 -4.38
N THR A 89 -12.82 -18.13 -5.23
CA THR A 89 -12.18 -17.49 -6.38
C THR A 89 -12.79 -16.11 -6.56
N VAL A 90 -11.96 -15.13 -6.85
CA VAL A 90 -12.38 -13.77 -7.21
C VAL A 90 -12.17 -13.61 -8.72
N THR A 91 -13.24 -13.24 -9.41
CA THR A 91 -13.27 -13.03 -10.86
C THR A 91 -12.74 -11.65 -11.22
N ASP A 92 -12.31 -11.48 -12.47
CA ASP A 92 -11.88 -10.16 -12.96
C ASP A 92 -13.02 -9.13 -12.96
N ALA A 93 -14.27 -9.58 -13.11
CA ALA A 93 -15.43 -8.72 -13.04
C ALA A 93 -15.66 -8.15 -11.63
N GLU A 94 -15.49 -8.96 -10.59
CA GLU A 94 -15.59 -8.49 -9.20
C GLU A 94 -14.46 -7.51 -8.86
N VAL A 95 -13.24 -7.76 -9.37
CA VAL A 95 -12.13 -6.81 -9.21
C VAL A 95 -12.42 -5.49 -9.93
N GLU A 96 -12.97 -5.55 -11.14
CA GLU A 96 -13.36 -4.34 -11.88
C GLU A 96 -14.42 -3.53 -11.14
N GLU A 97 -15.45 -4.19 -10.61
CA GLU A 97 -16.50 -3.53 -9.83
C GLU A 97 -15.91 -2.78 -8.63
N GLU A 98 -15.00 -3.42 -7.88
CA GLU A 98 -14.36 -2.82 -6.71
C GLU A 98 -13.37 -1.71 -7.08
N VAL A 99 -12.69 -1.82 -8.23
CA VAL A 99 -11.83 -0.74 -8.77
C VAL A 99 -12.69 0.49 -9.12
N GLU A 100 -13.81 0.30 -9.79
CA GLU A 100 -14.70 1.40 -10.17
C GLU A 100 -15.37 2.03 -8.93
N ALA A 101 -15.76 1.22 -7.94
CA ALA A 101 -16.23 1.71 -6.65
C ALA A 101 -15.15 2.54 -5.93
N THR A 102 -13.90 2.07 -5.96
CA THR A 102 -12.76 2.79 -5.39
C THR A 102 -12.53 4.11 -6.11
N LYS A 103 -12.51 4.12 -7.45
CA LYS A 103 -12.37 5.34 -8.24
C LYS A 103 -13.47 6.34 -7.90
N ALA A 104 -14.72 5.90 -7.82
CA ALA A 104 -15.83 6.76 -7.43
C ALA A 104 -15.64 7.35 -6.02
N ALA A 105 -15.16 6.57 -5.05
CA ALA A 105 -14.86 7.03 -3.70
C ALA A 105 -13.74 8.09 -3.66
N TYR A 106 -12.76 8.00 -4.56
CA TYR A 106 -11.71 9.01 -4.73
C TYR A 106 -12.14 10.25 -5.54
N GLY A 107 -13.32 10.24 -6.15
CA GLY A 107 -13.82 11.35 -6.98
C GLY A 107 -13.54 11.22 -8.48
N GLY A 108 -13.27 10.00 -8.97
CA GLY A 108 -13.07 9.66 -10.38
C GLY A 108 -11.61 9.34 -10.74
N ASP A 109 -11.39 8.93 -12.00
CA ASP A 109 -10.10 8.42 -12.50
C ASP A 109 -8.91 9.37 -12.29
N LEU A 110 -9.14 10.69 -12.41
CA LEU A 110 -8.08 11.68 -12.24
C LEU A 110 -7.54 11.69 -10.81
N TYR A 111 -8.43 11.72 -9.82
CA TYR A 111 -8.03 11.73 -8.41
C TYR A 111 -7.50 10.37 -7.96
N PHE A 112 -8.06 9.28 -8.47
CA PHE A 112 -7.56 7.94 -8.25
C PHE A 112 -6.14 7.75 -8.78
N SER A 113 -5.88 8.09 -10.04
CA SER A 113 -4.54 7.99 -10.65
C SER A 113 -3.52 8.89 -9.95
N TRP A 114 -3.92 10.10 -9.55
CA TRP A 114 -3.10 10.96 -8.71
C TRP A 114 -2.78 10.29 -7.37
N ALA A 115 -3.77 9.71 -6.68
CA ALA A 115 -3.55 9.01 -5.42
C ALA A 115 -2.56 7.83 -5.58
N LEU A 116 -2.72 7.01 -6.62
CA LEU A 116 -1.78 5.91 -6.91
C LEU A 116 -0.35 6.41 -7.13
N SER A 117 -0.19 7.52 -7.86
CA SER A 117 1.13 8.12 -8.11
C SER A 117 1.84 8.58 -6.84
N GLN A 118 1.09 9.02 -5.81
CA GLN A 118 1.69 9.41 -4.52
C GLN A 118 2.37 8.22 -3.83
N TYR A 119 1.88 7.01 -4.08
CA TYR A 119 2.43 5.76 -3.56
C TYR A 119 3.39 5.07 -4.52
N GLY A 120 3.64 5.65 -5.71
CA GLY A 120 4.46 5.01 -6.74
C GLY A 120 3.85 3.72 -7.32
N LEU A 121 2.52 3.60 -7.27
CA LEU A 121 1.78 2.44 -7.74
C LEU A 121 1.20 2.66 -9.14
N SER A 122 1.23 1.61 -9.96
CA SER A 122 0.40 1.52 -11.16
C SER A 122 -0.98 0.94 -10.82
N GLU A 123 -1.96 1.18 -11.69
CA GLU A 123 -3.30 0.59 -11.54
C GLU A 123 -3.25 -0.95 -11.55
N ALA A 124 -2.37 -1.55 -12.36
CA ALA A 124 -2.19 -3.00 -12.39
C ALA A 124 -1.72 -3.55 -11.02
N GLN A 125 -0.74 -2.89 -10.40
CA GLN A 125 -0.27 -3.27 -9.06
C GLN A 125 -1.37 -3.10 -8.02
N PHE A 126 -2.17 -2.03 -8.11
CA PHE A 126 -3.33 -1.83 -7.25
C PHE A 126 -4.37 -2.94 -7.42
N ARG A 127 -4.72 -3.31 -8.66
CA ARG A 127 -5.66 -4.41 -8.96
C ARG A 127 -5.20 -5.73 -8.36
N ASP A 128 -3.91 -6.02 -8.45
CA ASP A 128 -3.35 -7.23 -7.86
C ASP A 128 -3.40 -7.20 -6.32
N MET A 129 -3.14 -6.05 -5.70
CA MET A 129 -3.31 -5.86 -4.25
C MET A 129 -4.77 -6.04 -3.83
N LEU A 130 -5.69 -5.43 -4.57
CA LEU A 130 -7.12 -5.50 -4.30
C LEU A 130 -7.64 -6.93 -4.41
N ARG A 131 -7.27 -7.66 -5.47
CA ARG A 131 -7.66 -9.06 -5.65
C ARG A 131 -7.20 -9.92 -4.47
N ARG A 132 -5.97 -9.73 -3.96
CA ARG A 132 -5.47 -10.47 -2.79
C ARG A 132 -6.30 -10.20 -1.54
N ASP A 133 -6.64 -8.93 -1.29
CA ASP A 133 -7.49 -8.55 -0.15
C ASP A 133 -8.91 -9.13 -0.25
N MET A 134 -9.49 -9.10 -1.44
CA MET A 134 -10.81 -9.70 -1.71
C MET A 134 -10.80 -11.21 -1.48
N VAL A 135 -9.76 -11.93 -1.94
CA VAL A 135 -9.61 -13.37 -1.70
C VAL A 135 -9.50 -13.67 -0.21
N ALA A 136 -8.62 -12.96 0.50
CA ALA A 136 -8.44 -13.13 1.94
C ALA A 136 -9.74 -12.88 2.71
N THR A 137 -10.44 -11.80 2.38
CA THR A 137 -11.72 -11.45 2.98
C THR A 137 -12.79 -12.51 2.71
N ALA A 138 -12.87 -13.01 1.47
CA ALA A 138 -13.83 -14.05 1.11
C ALA A 138 -13.58 -15.37 1.85
N VAL A 139 -12.30 -15.77 2.01
CA VAL A 139 -11.92 -16.93 2.84
C VAL A 139 -12.36 -16.74 4.30
N LEU A 140 -12.04 -15.58 4.89
CA LEU A 140 -12.42 -15.29 6.28
C LEU A 140 -13.93 -15.29 6.48
N ARG A 141 -14.70 -14.72 5.54
CA ARG A 141 -16.16 -14.69 5.62
C ARG A 141 -16.79 -16.08 5.70
N GLN A 142 -16.21 -17.11 5.08
CA GLN A 142 -16.72 -18.48 5.20
C GLN A 142 -16.47 -19.10 6.58
N GLN A 143 -15.45 -18.63 7.30
CA GLN A 143 -15.07 -19.14 8.61
C GLN A 143 -15.72 -18.38 9.77
N LEU A 144 -16.27 -17.19 9.50
CA LEU A 144 -16.91 -16.35 10.49
C LEU A 144 -18.39 -16.75 10.66
N GLN A 145 -18.75 -17.08 11.90
CA GLN A 145 -20.14 -17.20 12.34
C GLN A 145 -20.39 -16.13 13.40
N PRO A 146 -21.03 -15.00 13.06
CA PRO A 146 -21.34 -13.98 14.05
C PRO A 146 -22.29 -14.54 15.11
N ASP A 147 -21.91 -14.41 16.37
CA ASP A 147 -22.73 -14.77 17.52
C ASP A 147 -23.45 -13.53 18.05
N ASP A 148 -24.79 -13.56 18.04
CA ASP A 148 -25.65 -12.44 18.44
C ASP A 148 -25.38 -11.99 19.88
N ALA A 149 -25.05 -12.91 20.78
CA ALA A 149 -24.74 -12.58 22.17
C ALA A 149 -23.43 -11.78 22.27
N THR A 150 -22.40 -12.20 21.55
CA THR A 150 -21.12 -11.50 21.45
C THR A 150 -21.28 -10.13 20.79
N LEU A 151 -22.04 -10.04 19.69
CA LEU A 151 -22.33 -8.77 19.02
C LEU A 151 -23.08 -7.80 19.94
N LYS A 152 -24.08 -8.29 20.67
CA LYS A 152 -24.84 -7.48 21.63
C LYS A 152 -23.94 -6.99 22.78
N ALA A 153 -23.11 -7.86 23.33
CA ALA A 153 -22.18 -7.50 24.41
C ALA A 153 -21.22 -6.40 23.95
N TYR A 154 -20.62 -6.55 22.76
CA TYR A 154 -19.74 -5.54 22.17
C TYR A 154 -20.46 -4.22 21.89
N PHE A 155 -21.68 -4.27 21.35
CA PHE A 155 -22.50 -3.09 21.11
C PHE A 155 -22.84 -2.34 22.41
N ASP A 156 -23.25 -3.05 23.46
CA ASP A 156 -23.60 -2.47 24.75
C ASP A 156 -22.36 -1.84 25.44
N GLU A 157 -21.20 -2.49 25.35
CA GLU A 157 -19.92 -1.95 25.82
C GLU A 157 -19.57 -0.64 25.11
N MET A 158 -19.67 -0.62 23.77
CA MET A 158 -19.39 0.58 22.99
C MET A 158 -20.39 1.72 23.23
N GLN A 159 -21.69 1.42 23.43
CA GLN A 159 -22.72 2.42 23.74
C GLN A 159 -22.45 3.17 25.05
N SER A 160 -21.81 2.51 26.01
CA SER A 160 -21.45 3.11 27.29
C SER A 160 -20.31 4.15 27.18
N ALA A 161 -19.61 4.19 26.04
CA ALA A 161 -18.58 5.18 25.78
C ALA A 161 -19.22 6.51 25.36
N GLU A 162 -18.84 7.61 26.02
CA GLU A 162 -19.26 9.00 25.73
C GLU A 162 -19.14 9.37 24.22
N GLN A 163 -18.26 8.69 23.48
CA GLN A 163 -17.96 8.92 22.07
C GLN A 163 -19.08 8.52 21.10
N THR A 164 -20.02 7.66 21.50
CA THR A 164 -21.17 7.25 20.66
C THR A 164 -22.45 8.03 20.94
N ARG A 165 -22.41 8.98 21.87
CA ARG A 165 -23.59 9.74 22.29
C ARG A 165 -24.05 10.69 21.18
N LYS A 166 -25.12 10.31 20.46
CA LYS A 166 -25.81 11.21 19.54
C LYS A 166 -26.75 12.13 20.34
N ILE A 167 -26.45 13.43 20.38
CA ILE A 167 -27.35 14.43 20.97
C ILE A 167 -28.10 15.18 19.87
N LYS A 168 -29.40 15.40 20.08
CA LYS A 168 -30.22 16.27 19.23
C LYS A 168 -30.27 17.65 19.86
N VAL A 169 -29.69 18.65 19.21
CA VAL A 169 -29.66 20.04 19.69
C VAL A 169 -30.49 20.96 18.78
N ARG A 170 -31.07 21.99 19.38
CA ARG A 170 -31.67 23.12 18.67
C ARG A 170 -30.78 24.33 18.95
N HIS A 171 -30.19 24.90 17.91
CA HIS A 171 -29.33 26.08 18.01
C HIS A 171 -30.09 27.28 17.45
N ILE A 172 -30.07 28.40 18.18
CA ILE A 172 -30.47 29.71 17.68
C ILE A 172 -29.19 30.52 17.56
N LEU A 173 -28.82 30.87 16.33
CA LEU A 173 -27.67 31.72 16.02
C LEU A 173 -28.16 33.18 16.00
N VAL A 174 -27.49 34.05 16.76
CA VAL A 174 -27.71 35.51 16.75
C VAL A 174 -26.45 36.21 16.25
N ASP A 175 -26.61 37.41 15.68
CA ASP A 175 -25.53 38.11 14.94
C ASP A 175 -24.39 38.64 15.84
N THR A 176 -24.65 38.89 17.13
CA THR A 176 -23.64 39.40 18.07
C THR A 176 -23.84 38.85 19.48
N GLU A 177 -22.72 38.61 20.17
CA GLU A 177 -22.62 38.33 21.60
C GLU A 177 -22.73 39.66 22.38
N GLU A 178 -23.45 39.70 23.51
CA GLU A 178 -23.57 40.94 24.34
C GLU A 178 -22.27 41.31 25.06
#